data_AF-A0A804PNW8-F1
#
_entry.id   AF-A0A804PNW8-F1
#
_cell.length_a   1.000
_cell.length_b   1.000
_cell.length_c   1.000
_cell.angle_alpha   90.00
_cell.angle_beta   90.00
_cell.angle_gamma   90.00
#
_symmetry.space_group_name_H-M   'P 1'
#
loop_
_entity.id
_entity.type
_entity.pdbx_description
1 polymer ?
#
loop_
_entity_poly.entity_id
_entity_poly.type
_entity_poly.pdbx_seq_one_letter_code
_entity_poly.pdbx_strand_id
1 'polypeptide(L)'
;MRLRLLACCYNDPEMRIDPDTVYPIRPDCRDDAPKTRFKPRGVHPTIKGEVWEFLLGCYDPKSTTEQCNQLRQQRRLEYEQLKAKCREMDTAVGSGRVITMPVVTEDGQPIENPNGGASGSEQKNSGAPLPKEVIDWKLTLHQIGLDVNRTDRLLVYYERQENLARLWDILAVYSWIDKDIGYCQGMSDLCSPISIILENEADAFWCFERLMRRVRGNFKSTSTSIGVRAQLTTLSTIMKSVDPKLHEHLENLDGGEYLFAFRMLMVLFRREFSFVDTMYLWEVSCLDKKVIINFISSAYY
;
A
#
# COMPACT_ATOMS: atom_id res chain seq x y z
N MET A 1 -3.95 -21.76 19.33
CA MET A 1 -5.30 -21.24 19.69
C MET A 1 -5.76 -20.13 18.73
N ARG A 2 -4.92 -19.15 18.35
CA ARG A 2 -5.29 -18.02 17.46
C ARG A 2 -5.64 -18.37 16.00
N LEU A 3 -4.98 -19.34 15.37
CA LEU A 3 -5.34 -19.77 14.00
C LEU A 3 -6.68 -20.53 13.91
N ARG A 4 -7.18 -21.10 15.03
CA ARG A 4 -8.50 -21.75 15.06
C ARG A 4 -9.66 -20.74 15.11
N LEU A 5 -9.45 -19.55 15.67
CA LEU A 5 -10.44 -18.46 15.64
C LEU A 5 -10.69 -17.97 14.20
N LEU A 6 -9.64 -17.95 13.35
CA LEU A 6 -9.76 -17.57 11.93
C LEU A 6 -10.65 -18.53 11.13
N ALA A 7 -10.63 -19.83 11.47
CA ALA A 7 -11.50 -20.82 10.82
C ALA A 7 -12.96 -20.71 11.29
N CYS A 8 -13.22 -20.26 12.52
CA CYS A 8 -14.58 -20.09 13.04
C CYS A 8 -15.31 -18.88 12.44
N CYS A 9 -14.62 -17.77 12.14
CA CYS A 9 -15.25 -16.60 11.50
C CYS A 9 -15.65 -16.83 10.04
N TYR A 10 -15.13 -17.86 9.37
CA TYR A 10 -15.35 -18.10 7.94
C TYR A 10 -16.74 -18.67 7.60
N ASN A 11 -17.45 -19.23 8.59
CA ASN A 11 -18.66 -20.05 8.36
C ASN A 11 -19.89 -19.62 9.17
N ASP A 12 -19.86 -18.50 9.89
CA ASP A 12 -21.02 -18.03 10.66
C ASP A 12 -21.95 -17.12 9.82
N PRO A 13 -23.20 -17.54 9.54
CA PRO A 13 -24.17 -16.73 8.80
C PRO A 13 -24.63 -15.47 9.54
N GLU A 14 -24.58 -15.45 10.88
CA GLU A 14 -25.05 -14.33 11.72
C GLU A 14 -24.01 -13.20 11.82
N MET A 15 -22.76 -13.47 11.42
CA MET A 15 -21.63 -12.53 11.49
C MET A 15 -21.43 -11.73 10.19
N ARG A 16 -22.43 -11.71 9.30
CA ARG A 16 -22.41 -10.93 8.05
C ARG A 16 -22.49 -9.44 8.34
N ILE A 17 -21.34 -8.81 8.49
CA ILE A 17 -21.26 -7.35 8.49
C ILE A 17 -21.39 -6.85 7.05
N ASP A 18 -22.32 -5.93 6.82
CA ASP A 18 -22.42 -5.20 5.58
C ASP A 18 -21.10 -4.43 5.33
N PRO A 19 -20.36 -4.75 4.27
CA PRO A 19 -19.08 -4.11 4.03
C PRO A 19 -19.16 -2.58 3.89
N ASP A 20 -20.28 -2.05 3.40
CA ASP A 20 -20.52 -0.61 3.27
C ASP A 20 -20.72 0.07 4.63
N THR A 21 -21.00 -0.70 5.69
CA THR A 21 -21.02 -0.19 7.07
C THR A 21 -19.62 -0.06 7.66
N VAL A 22 -18.68 -0.92 7.24
CA VAL A 22 -17.29 -0.93 7.77
C VAL A 22 -16.39 0.01 7.01
N TYR A 23 -16.51 0.01 5.68
CA TYR A 23 -15.71 0.80 4.77
C TYR A 23 -16.62 1.64 3.88
N PRO A 24 -17.31 2.64 4.46
CA PRO A 24 -18.33 3.39 3.74
C PRO A 24 -17.77 4.11 2.51
N ILE A 25 -18.49 3.96 1.41
CA ILE A 25 -18.26 4.71 0.17
C ILE A 25 -19.05 6.01 0.23
N ARG A 26 -18.40 7.09 -0.25
CA ARG A 26 -19.00 8.43 -0.33
C ARG A 26 -20.31 8.37 -1.11
N PRO A 27 -21.41 8.99 -0.64
CA PRO A 27 -22.72 8.84 -1.26
C PRO A 27 -22.76 9.17 -2.75
N ASP A 28 -22.02 10.19 -3.18
CA ASP A 28 -21.87 10.68 -4.56
C ASP A 28 -21.08 9.72 -5.47
N CYS A 29 -20.38 8.74 -4.90
CA CYS A 29 -19.48 7.83 -5.59
C CYS A 29 -19.99 6.38 -5.69
N ARG A 30 -21.18 6.08 -5.15
CA ARG A 30 -21.69 4.70 -5.02
C ARG A 30 -21.90 4.01 -6.36
N ASP A 31 -22.34 4.74 -7.38
CA ASP A 31 -22.59 4.19 -8.72
C ASP A 31 -21.29 3.88 -9.47
N ASP A 32 -20.21 4.61 -9.17
CA ASP A 32 -18.88 4.42 -9.77
C ASP A 32 -18.03 3.37 -9.03
N ALA A 33 -18.44 3.00 -7.82
CA ALA A 33 -17.67 2.08 -6.99
C ALA A 33 -17.72 0.64 -7.55
N PRO A 34 -16.57 -0.07 -7.61
CA PRO A 34 -16.56 -1.48 -7.97
C PRO A 34 -17.46 -2.29 -7.04
N LYS A 35 -18.43 -3.00 -7.61
CA LYS A 35 -19.32 -3.89 -6.85
C LYS A 35 -18.52 -5.05 -6.27
N THR A 36 -18.77 -5.34 -5.00
CA THR A 36 -18.23 -6.51 -4.30
C THR A 36 -18.67 -7.78 -5.02
N ARG A 37 -17.69 -8.57 -5.47
CA ARG A 37 -17.89 -9.79 -6.25
C ARG A 37 -17.90 -11.04 -5.37
N PHE A 38 -17.19 -10.99 -4.24
CA PHE A 38 -17.08 -12.14 -3.35
C PHE A 38 -18.02 -12.00 -2.16
N LYS A 39 -18.51 -13.15 -1.66
CA LYS A 39 -19.21 -13.13 -0.36
C LYS A 39 -18.22 -12.67 0.70
N PRO A 40 -18.57 -11.73 1.60
CA PRO A 40 -17.70 -11.33 2.70
C PRO A 40 -17.37 -12.55 3.55
N ARG A 41 -16.19 -13.09 3.32
CA ARG A 41 -15.53 -14.16 4.05
C ARG A 41 -14.16 -13.60 4.39
N GLY A 42 -13.45 -14.18 5.34
CA GLY A 42 -12.17 -13.62 5.80
C GLY A 42 -12.20 -13.16 7.24
N VAL A 43 -11.22 -12.33 7.59
CA VAL A 43 -11.02 -11.88 8.97
C VAL A 43 -12.10 -10.86 9.35
N HIS A 44 -12.73 -11.07 10.50
CA HIS A 44 -13.73 -10.14 11.02
C HIS A 44 -13.13 -8.73 11.23
N PRO A 45 -13.82 -7.65 10.83
CA PRO A 45 -13.32 -6.27 10.90
C PRO A 45 -12.70 -5.87 12.25
N THR A 46 -13.35 -6.23 13.37
CA THR A 46 -12.91 -5.82 14.72
C THR A 46 -11.56 -6.39 15.16
N ILE A 47 -11.11 -7.49 14.56
CA ILE A 47 -9.82 -8.12 14.87
C ILE A 47 -8.85 -8.04 13.68
N LYS A 48 -9.23 -7.36 12.60
CA LYS A 48 -8.50 -7.37 11.34
C LYS A 48 -7.10 -6.76 11.49
N GLY A 49 -6.98 -5.64 12.19
CA GLY A 49 -5.69 -5.01 12.47
C GLY A 49 -4.72 -5.94 13.19
N GLU A 50 -5.17 -6.59 14.27
CA GLU A 50 -4.33 -7.53 15.02
C GLU A 50 -3.89 -8.74 14.18
N VAL A 51 -4.81 -9.33 13.42
CA VAL A 51 -4.51 -10.50 12.58
C VAL A 51 -3.54 -10.14 11.45
N TRP A 52 -3.70 -8.97 10.83
CA TRP A 52 -2.85 -8.55 9.71
C TRP A 52 -1.38 -8.38 10.11
N GLU A 53 -1.10 -8.00 11.34
CA GLU A 53 0.29 -7.98 11.84
C GLU A 53 0.91 -9.39 11.82
N PHE A 54 0.15 -10.45 12.09
CA PHE A 54 0.64 -11.83 11.92
C PHE A 54 0.74 -12.23 10.45
N LEU A 55 -0.29 -11.93 9.63
CA LEU A 55 -0.31 -12.30 8.21
C LEU A 55 0.84 -11.66 7.41
N LEU A 56 1.19 -10.42 7.75
CA LEU A 56 2.30 -9.68 7.14
C LEU A 56 3.65 -10.03 7.77
N GLY A 57 3.67 -10.78 8.87
CA GLY A 57 4.91 -11.27 9.49
C GLY A 57 5.60 -10.24 10.37
N CYS A 58 4.83 -9.31 10.96
CA CYS A 58 5.29 -8.43 12.03
C CYS A 58 5.51 -9.19 13.34
N TYR A 59 4.79 -10.30 13.55
CA TYR A 59 4.95 -11.20 14.68
C TYR A 59 5.18 -12.63 14.21
N ASP A 60 5.99 -13.38 14.96
CA ASP A 60 6.07 -14.84 14.79
C ASP A 60 4.73 -15.46 15.24
N PRO A 61 4.16 -16.44 14.50
CA PRO A 61 2.92 -17.11 14.88
C PRO A 61 2.94 -17.79 16.26
N LYS A 62 4.14 -18.07 16.80
CA LYS A 62 4.37 -18.67 18.12
C LYS A 62 4.58 -17.64 19.23
N SER A 63 4.68 -16.35 18.89
CA SER A 63 4.88 -15.29 19.89
C SER A 63 3.72 -15.21 20.88
N THR A 64 4.05 -14.97 22.15
CA THR A 64 3.06 -14.68 23.18
C THR A 64 2.53 -13.24 23.07
N THR A 65 1.40 -12.94 23.70
CA THR A 65 0.86 -11.57 23.74
C THR A 65 1.86 -10.58 24.34
N GLU A 66 2.57 -10.97 25.40
CA GLU A 66 3.58 -10.14 26.05
C GLU A 66 4.73 -9.80 25.10
N GLN A 67 5.27 -10.80 24.38
CA GLN A 67 6.30 -10.59 23.36
C GLN A 67 5.80 -9.68 22.22
N CYS A 68 4.55 -9.86 21.77
CA CYS A 68 3.96 -9.01 20.75
C CYS A 68 3.85 -7.56 21.22
N ASN A 69 3.43 -7.33 22.47
CA ASN A 69 3.29 -6.00 23.04
C ASN A 69 4.65 -5.30 23.20
N GLN A 70 5.67 -6.01 23.68
CA GLN A 70 7.03 -5.49 23.78
C GLN A 70 7.59 -5.10 22.41
N LEU A 71 7.46 -5.99 21.41
CA LEU A 71 7.91 -5.71 20.05
C LEU A 71 7.12 -4.55 19.42
N ARG A 72 5.82 -4.42 19.70
CA ARG A 72 5.00 -3.29 19.25
C ARG A 72 5.52 -1.97 19.81
N GLN A 73 5.78 -1.91 21.12
CA GLN A 73 6.30 -0.70 21.76
C GLN A 73 7.67 -0.30 21.20
N GLN A 74 8.57 -1.27 21.04
CA GLN A 74 9.88 -1.04 20.43
C GLN A 74 9.76 -0.48 19.01
N ARG A 75 8.94 -1.10 18.17
CA ARG A 75 8.70 -0.68 16.78
C ARG A 75 8.06 0.69 16.67
N ARG A 76 7.15 1.04 17.59
CA ARG A 76 6.56 2.39 17.66
C ARG A 76 7.62 3.43 17.97
N LEU A 77 8.50 3.16 18.94
CA LEU A 77 9.61 4.07 19.26
C LEU A 77 10.57 4.22 18.08
N GLU A 78 10.92 3.13 17.41
CA GLU A 78 11.78 3.15 16.22
C GLU A 78 11.15 3.98 15.09
N TYR A 79 9.86 3.79 14.81
CA TYR A 79 9.16 4.59 13.80
C TYR A 79 9.16 6.09 14.13
N GLU A 80 8.92 6.47 15.38
CA GLU A 80 8.97 7.88 15.80
C GLU A 80 10.36 8.48 15.59
N GLN A 81 11.43 7.72 15.82
CA GLN A 81 12.80 8.18 15.54
C GLN A 81 13.03 8.38 14.04
N LEU A 82 12.57 7.44 13.20
CA LEU A 82 12.65 7.56 11.74
C LEU A 82 11.86 8.77 11.23
N LYS A 83 10.63 8.95 11.74
CA LYS A 83 9.76 10.07 11.40
C LYS A 83 10.36 11.41 11.85
N ALA A 84 10.97 11.46 13.05
CA ALA A 84 11.68 12.64 13.53
C ALA A 84 12.86 13.00 12.63
N LYS A 85 13.67 12.02 12.21
CA LYS A 85 14.77 12.25 11.25
C LYS A 85 14.26 12.78 9.90
N CYS A 86 13.14 12.25 9.40
CA CYS A 86 12.51 12.77 8.19
C CYS A 86 12.02 14.21 8.38
N ARG A 87 11.47 14.52 9.56
CA ARG A 87 10.99 15.87 9.93
C ARG A 87 12.11 16.90 10.02
N GLU A 88 13.30 16.50 10.46
CA GLU A 88 14.49 17.37 10.47
C GLU A 88 14.90 17.78 9.06
N MET A 89 14.72 16.89 8.09
CA MET A 89 15.01 17.17 6.67
C MET A 89 13.89 17.96 6.01
N ASP A 90 12.62 17.64 6.31
CA ASP A 90 11.44 18.35 5.81
C ASP A 90 10.34 18.44 6.88
N THR A 91 9.99 19.67 7.28
CA THR A 91 9.07 19.91 8.39
C THR A 91 7.63 19.51 8.09
N ALA A 92 7.28 19.21 6.83
CA ALA A 92 5.96 18.68 6.49
C ALA A 92 5.72 17.28 7.09
N VAL A 93 6.76 16.48 7.31
CA VAL A 93 6.64 15.12 7.86
C VAL A 93 6.13 15.14 9.30
N GLY A 94 4.94 14.58 9.51
CA GLY A 94 4.22 14.61 10.78
C GLY A 94 3.51 15.92 11.10
N SER A 95 3.40 16.85 10.15
CA SER A 95 2.70 18.12 10.34
C SER A 95 1.18 18.05 10.12
N GLY A 96 0.67 16.93 9.59
CA GLY A 96 -0.71 16.82 9.12
C GLY A 96 -0.95 17.40 7.71
N ARG A 97 0.11 17.83 7.01
CA ARG A 97 0.05 18.36 5.64
C ARG A 97 0.53 17.33 4.63
N VAL A 98 0.06 17.46 3.39
CA VAL A 98 0.48 16.65 2.24
C VAL A 98 1.14 17.58 1.24
N ILE A 99 2.39 17.29 0.85
CA ILE A 99 3.11 18.05 -0.18
C ILE A 99 2.64 17.60 -1.57
N THR A 100 2.13 18.52 -2.39
CA THR A 100 1.71 18.25 -3.78
C THR A 100 2.49 19.04 -4.82
N MET A 101 3.35 19.96 -4.39
CA MET A 101 4.21 20.77 -5.24
C MET A 101 5.68 20.45 -4.93
N PRO A 102 6.58 20.48 -5.92
CA PRO A 102 8.02 20.31 -5.68
C PRO A 102 8.53 21.33 -4.67
N VAL A 103 9.29 20.86 -3.68
CA VAL A 103 9.85 21.71 -2.60
C VAL A 103 11.31 22.11 -2.85
N VAL A 104 12.01 21.36 -3.71
CA VAL A 104 13.41 21.60 -4.09
C VAL A 104 13.60 21.35 -5.59
N THR A 105 14.59 22.02 -6.18
CA THR A 105 15.08 21.72 -7.54
C THR A 105 16.03 20.51 -7.53
N GLU A 106 16.40 20.01 -8.71
CA GLU A 106 17.40 18.94 -8.86
C GLU A 106 18.77 19.31 -8.27
N ASP A 107 19.10 20.61 -8.25
CA ASP A 107 20.32 21.15 -7.65
C ASP A 107 20.20 21.37 -6.12
N GLY A 108 19.06 21.00 -5.52
CA GLY A 108 18.80 21.16 -4.09
C GLY A 108 18.44 22.58 -3.65
N GLN A 109 18.11 23.49 -4.57
CA GLN A 109 17.65 24.83 -4.22
C GLN A 109 16.18 24.79 -3.77
N PRO A 110 15.79 25.46 -2.67
CA PRO A 110 14.39 25.55 -2.26
C PRO A 110 13.52 26.23 -3.32
N ILE A 111 12.28 25.75 -3.49
CA ILE A 111 11.28 26.38 -4.37
C ILE A 111 10.28 27.13 -3.49
N GLU A 112 10.12 28.43 -3.72
CA GLU A 112 9.10 29.24 -3.03
C GLU A 112 7.70 28.95 -3.60
N ASN A 113 6.75 28.64 -2.73
CA ASN A 113 5.35 28.46 -3.12
C ASN A 113 4.69 29.82 -3.44
N PRO A 114 4.11 30.03 -4.64
CA PRO A 114 3.43 31.28 -4.99
C PRO A 114 2.09 31.49 -4.25
N ASN A 115 1.46 30.42 -3.76
CA ASN A 115 0.14 30.45 -3.14
C ASN A 115 0.12 29.65 -1.82
N GLY A 116 0.37 30.31 -0.69
CA GLY A 116 -0.07 29.79 0.62
C GLY A 116 0.88 30.03 1.80
N GLY A 117 0.59 31.10 2.56
CA GLY A 117 0.71 31.15 4.02
C GLY A 117 2.12 31.26 4.59
N ALA A 118 2.41 32.43 5.17
CA ALA A 118 3.61 32.71 5.94
C ALA A 118 3.97 31.56 6.92
N SER A 119 5.02 30.83 6.56
CA SER A 119 5.90 30.13 7.51
C SER A 119 7.32 30.29 6.99
N GLY A 120 7.67 31.54 6.69
CA GLY A 120 9.05 31.97 6.58
C GLY A 120 9.66 31.97 7.99
N SER A 121 9.94 30.80 8.54
CA SER A 121 11.11 30.69 9.39
C SER A 121 12.28 31.01 8.48
N GLU A 122 12.88 32.19 8.69
CA GLU A 122 14.16 32.57 8.11
C GLU A 122 15.16 31.44 8.34
N GLN A 123 15.32 30.56 7.35
CA GLN A 123 16.46 29.67 7.32
C GLN A 123 17.67 30.54 7.06
N LYS A 124 18.38 30.85 8.16
CA LYS A 124 19.76 31.31 8.12
C LYS A 124 20.54 30.39 7.18
N ASN A 125 20.84 30.91 6.00
CA ASN A 125 21.80 30.35 5.07
C ASN A 125 23.11 30.07 5.83
N SER A 126 23.34 28.80 6.14
CA SER A 126 24.62 28.27 6.59
C SER A 126 25.09 27.22 5.59
N GLY A 127 25.44 27.71 4.40
CA GLY A 127 26.67 27.36 3.67
C GLY A 127 27.06 25.91 3.35
N ALA A 128 26.23 24.90 3.57
CA ALA A 128 26.50 23.52 3.17
C ALA A 128 25.47 23.04 2.14
N PRO A 129 25.88 22.51 0.98
CA PRO A 129 24.96 21.85 0.04
C PRO A 129 24.23 20.71 0.75
N LEU A 130 22.92 20.57 0.49
CA LEU A 130 22.16 19.42 0.98
C LEU A 130 22.78 18.13 0.45
N PRO A 131 22.87 17.06 1.26
CA PRO A 131 23.32 15.77 0.76
C PRO A 131 22.43 15.28 -0.38
N LYS A 132 23.04 14.69 -1.42
CA LYS A 132 22.30 14.22 -2.62
C LYS A 132 21.10 13.33 -2.27
N GLU A 133 21.27 12.41 -1.32
CA GLU A 133 20.19 11.53 -0.87
C GLU A 133 18.98 12.29 -0.31
N VAL A 134 19.19 13.43 0.35
CA VAL A 134 18.11 14.27 0.88
C VAL A 134 17.40 14.99 -0.24
N ILE A 135 18.15 15.47 -1.25
CA ILE A 135 17.59 16.09 -2.45
C ILE A 135 16.72 15.08 -3.20
N ASP A 136 17.28 13.90 -3.51
CA ASP A 136 16.58 12.82 -4.21
C ASP A 136 15.29 12.42 -3.48
N TRP A 137 15.33 12.27 -2.16
CA TRP A 137 14.14 11.98 -1.35
C TRP A 137 13.12 13.12 -1.41
N LYS A 138 13.54 14.38 -1.23
CA LYS A 138 12.65 15.55 -1.31
C LYS A 138 11.97 15.70 -2.66
N LEU A 139 12.66 15.36 -3.75
CA LEU A 139 12.09 15.34 -5.10
C LEU A 139 10.92 14.35 -5.21
N THR A 140 10.90 13.26 -4.43
CA THR A 140 9.78 12.30 -4.46
C THR A 140 8.53 12.75 -3.70
N LEU A 141 8.66 13.64 -2.70
CA LEU A 141 7.60 13.97 -1.74
C LEU A 141 6.33 14.51 -2.40
N HIS A 142 6.47 15.33 -3.44
CA HIS A 142 5.34 15.87 -4.18
C HIS A 142 4.59 14.78 -4.97
N GLN A 143 5.31 13.83 -5.57
CA GLN A 143 4.70 12.70 -6.28
C GLN A 143 3.92 11.81 -5.31
N ILE A 144 4.45 11.57 -4.10
CA ILE A 144 3.72 10.87 -3.03
C ILE A 144 2.40 11.59 -2.75
N GLY A 145 2.40 12.91 -2.59
CA GLY A 145 1.16 13.64 -2.29
C GLY A 145 0.16 13.65 -3.44
N LEU A 146 0.62 13.75 -4.69
CA LEU A 146 -0.24 13.61 -5.87
C LEU A 146 -0.89 12.22 -5.95
N ASP A 147 -0.18 11.17 -5.55
CA ASP A 147 -0.70 9.80 -5.54
C ASP A 147 -1.65 9.57 -4.36
N VAL A 148 -1.30 10.04 -3.16
CA VAL A 148 -2.15 10.01 -1.96
C VAL A 148 -3.49 10.68 -2.25
N ASN A 149 -3.49 11.87 -2.85
CA ASN A 149 -4.73 12.58 -3.20
C ASN A 149 -5.58 11.86 -4.24
N ARG A 150 -5.03 10.88 -4.97
CA ARG A 150 -5.75 10.06 -5.95
C ARG A 150 -6.13 8.68 -5.42
N THR A 151 -5.62 8.29 -4.26
CA THR A 151 -5.78 6.95 -3.68
C THR A 151 -7.13 6.84 -3.00
N ASP A 152 -7.91 5.82 -3.37
CA ASP A 152 -9.16 5.42 -2.72
C ASP A 152 -10.15 6.55 -2.36
N ARG A 153 -10.20 7.59 -3.20
CA ARG A 153 -11.04 8.79 -3.04
C ARG A 153 -12.54 8.53 -2.85
N LEU A 154 -13.00 7.35 -3.24
CA LEU A 154 -14.40 6.93 -3.07
C LEU A 154 -14.70 6.53 -1.62
N LEU A 155 -13.70 6.21 -0.79
CA LEU A 155 -13.89 5.84 0.61
C LEU A 155 -14.02 7.09 1.48
N VAL A 156 -15.05 7.12 2.33
CA VAL A 156 -15.28 8.20 3.31
C VAL A 156 -14.07 8.39 4.24
N TYR A 157 -13.30 7.33 4.49
CA TYR A 157 -12.07 7.38 5.29
C TYR A 157 -11.12 8.51 4.82
N TYR A 158 -10.96 8.73 3.52
CA TYR A 158 -10.03 9.72 2.97
C TYR A 158 -10.64 11.12 2.79
N GLU A 159 -11.89 11.36 3.22
CA GLU A 159 -12.43 12.73 3.33
C GLU A 159 -11.72 13.52 4.43
N ARG A 160 -11.17 12.81 5.43
CA ARG A 160 -10.43 13.43 6.54
C ARG A 160 -8.99 13.69 6.13
N GLN A 161 -8.58 14.95 6.20
CA GLN A 161 -7.20 15.36 5.90
C GLN A 161 -6.17 14.64 6.78
N GLU A 162 -6.52 14.30 8.03
CA GLU A 162 -5.65 13.54 8.92
C GLU A 162 -5.26 12.17 8.35
N ASN A 163 -6.20 11.50 7.67
CA ASN A 163 -5.99 10.17 7.10
C ASN A 163 -5.16 10.22 5.82
N LEU A 164 -5.31 11.28 5.01
CA LEU A 164 -4.43 11.56 3.87
C LEU A 164 -3.01 11.86 4.33
N ALA A 165 -2.85 12.72 5.34
CA ALA A 165 -1.54 13.08 5.89
C ALA A 165 -0.83 11.87 6.52
N ARG A 166 -1.57 11.03 7.23
CA ARG A 166 -1.07 9.75 7.76
C ARG A 166 -0.54 8.83 6.65
N LEU A 167 -1.31 8.65 5.58
CA LEU A 167 -0.88 7.83 4.44
C LEU A 167 0.39 8.41 3.79
N TRP A 168 0.44 9.73 3.64
CA TRP A 168 1.60 10.43 3.10
C TRP A 168 2.83 10.28 4.01
N ASP A 169 2.69 10.43 5.32
CA ASP A 169 3.79 10.26 6.28
C ASP A 169 4.40 8.86 6.22
N ILE A 170 3.56 7.81 6.20
CA ILE A 170 4.04 6.42 6.11
C ILE A 170 4.88 6.21 4.83
N LEU A 171 4.40 6.71 3.69
CA LEU A 171 5.08 6.59 2.41
C LEU A 171 6.37 7.44 2.35
N ALA A 172 6.33 8.65 2.89
CA ALA A 172 7.49 9.54 2.98
C ALA A 172 8.60 8.91 3.82
N VAL A 173 8.27 8.38 5.00
CA VAL A 173 9.23 7.67 5.87
C VAL A 173 9.74 6.40 5.17
N TYR A 174 8.87 5.60 4.54
CA TYR A 174 9.31 4.39 3.84
C TYR A 174 10.32 4.70 2.72
N SER A 175 10.04 5.71 1.89
CA SER A 175 10.90 6.08 0.75
C SER A 175 12.29 6.55 1.18
N TRP A 176 12.44 7.06 2.41
CA TRP A 176 13.74 7.39 2.99
C TRP A 176 14.52 6.15 3.46
N ILE A 177 13.82 5.11 3.91
CA ILE A 177 14.42 3.89 4.47
C ILE A 177 14.90 2.95 3.37
N ASP A 178 14.05 2.64 2.39
CA ASP A 178 14.41 1.77 1.25
C ASP A 178 14.85 2.60 0.05
N LYS A 179 16.03 3.23 0.13
CA LYS A 179 16.55 4.15 -0.89
C LYS A 179 16.73 3.53 -2.28
N ASP A 180 16.94 2.21 -2.36
CA ASP A 180 17.07 1.52 -3.65
C ASP A 180 15.74 1.51 -4.44
N ILE A 181 14.61 1.56 -3.73
CA ILE A 181 13.27 1.61 -4.32
C ILE A 181 12.70 3.03 -4.28
N GLY A 182 12.98 3.75 -3.20
CA GLY A 182 12.40 5.06 -2.90
C GLY A 182 10.88 4.99 -2.87
N TYR A 183 10.26 5.87 -3.63
CA TYR A 183 8.83 5.83 -3.91
C TYR A 183 8.59 5.54 -5.39
N CYS A 184 7.72 4.57 -5.66
CA CYS A 184 7.21 4.27 -6.99
C CYS A 184 5.69 4.41 -7.01
N GLN A 185 5.15 4.93 -8.12
CA GLN A 185 3.71 5.04 -8.32
C GLN A 185 3.05 3.67 -8.12
N GLY A 186 1.94 3.66 -7.36
CA GLY A 186 1.22 2.44 -6.96
C GLY A 186 1.52 1.96 -5.54
N MET A 187 2.59 2.44 -4.91
CA MET A 187 2.86 2.13 -3.49
C MET A 187 1.79 2.69 -2.55
N SER A 188 1.14 3.81 -2.90
CA SER A 188 0.01 4.34 -2.12
C SER A 188 -1.20 3.41 -2.14
N ASP A 189 -1.44 2.72 -3.27
CA ASP A 189 -2.52 1.73 -3.40
C ASP A 189 -2.26 0.50 -2.53
N LEU A 190 -0.99 0.14 -2.35
CA LEU A 190 -0.59 -0.94 -1.43
C LEU A 190 -0.70 -0.53 0.04
N CYS A 191 -0.35 0.72 0.35
CA CYS A 191 -0.34 1.22 1.73
C CYS A 191 -1.74 1.58 2.25
N SER A 192 -2.66 2.02 1.38
CA SER A 192 -4.00 2.47 1.76
C SER A 192 -4.76 1.45 2.61
N PRO A 193 -4.90 0.17 2.18
CA PRO A 193 -5.61 -0.83 2.98
C PRO A 193 -4.98 -1.06 4.36
N ILE A 194 -3.65 -1.04 4.44
CA ILE A 194 -2.90 -1.21 5.70
C ILE A 194 -3.13 0.00 6.62
N SER A 195 -3.13 1.22 6.07
CA SER A 195 -3.39 2.44 6.84
C SER A 195 -4.82 2.48 7.40
N ILE A 196 -5.80 1.96 6.65
CA ILE A 196 -7.21 1.93 7.06
C ILE A 196 -7.44 0.94 8.21
N ILE A 197 -6.86 -0.25 8.15
CA ILE A 197 -7.14 -1.32 9.13
C ILE A 197 -6.33 -1.23 10.42
N LEU A 198 -5.17 -0.57 10.39
CA LEU A 198 -4.32 -0.38 11.56
C LEU A 198 -4.49 1.04 12.06
N GLU A 199 -4.99 1.19 13.29
CA GLU A 199 -5.26 2.50 13.88
C GLU A 199 -3.99 3.28 14.24
N ASN A 200 -2.90 2.61 14.59
CA ASN A 200 -1.63 3.26 14.93
C ASN A 200 -0.71 3.36 13.71
N GLU A 201 -0.17 4.56 13.44
CA GLU A 201 0.59 4.85 12.23
C GLU A 201 1.87 4.02 12.13
N ALA A 202 2.59 3.84 13.24
CA ALA A 202 3.80 3.03 13.26
C ALA A 202 3.51 1.55 12.97
N ASP A 203 2.42 1.01 13.53
CA ASP A 203 2.02 -0.37 13.26
C ASP A 203 1.68 -0.55 11.77
N ALA A 204 1.00 0.44 11.17
CA ALA A 204 0.73 0.49 9.73
C ALA A 204 2.02 0.58 8.90
N PHE A 205 2.98 1.43 9.29
CA PHE A 205 4.28 1.53 8.65
C PHE A 205 5.01 0.19 8.63
N TRP A 206 5.11 -0.51 9.77
CA TRP A 206 5.83 -1.78 9.81
C TRP A 206 5.11 -2.89 9.03
N CYS A 207 3.78 -2.90 9.02
CA CYS A 207 3.03 -3.81 8.15
C CYS A 207 3.26 -3.50 6.67
N PHE A 208 3.26 -2.23 6.29
CA PHE A 208 3.55 -1.80 4.92
C PHE A 208 4.98 -2.15 4.50
N GLU A 209 5.96 -1.92 5.37
CA GLU A 209 7.35 -2.29 5.17
C GLU A 209 7.49 -3.80 4.90
N ARG A 210 6.80 -4.64 5.68
CA ARG A 210 6.79 -6.10 5.49
C ARG A 210 6.09 -6.53 4.20
N LEU A 211 5.00 -5.84 3.82
CA LEU A 211 4.37 -6.06 2.52
C LEU A 211 5.36 -5.73 1.40
N MET A 212 6.02 -4.56 1.47
CA MET A 212 6.97 -4.12 0.48
C MET A 212 8.15 -5.07 0.34
N ARG A 213 8.67 -5.69 1.42
CA ARG A 213 9.69 -6.74 1.30
C ARG A 213 9.28 -7.90 0.39
N ARG A 214 7.98 -8.25 0.37
CA ARG A 214 7.44 -9.35 -0.46
C ARG A 214 7.26 -8.94 -1.92
N VAL A 215 6.84 -7.69 -2.16
CA VAL A 215 6.54 -7.19 -3.50
C VAL A 215 7.63 -6.28 -4.08
N ARG A 216 8.75 -6.10 -3.38
CA ARG A 216 9.86 -5.21 -3.76
C ARG A 216 10.33 -5.45 -5.19
N GLY A 217 10.34 -6.71 -5.62
CA GLY A 217 10.70 -7.11 -6.97
C GLY A 217 9.82 -6.46 -8.05
N ASN A 218 8.54 -6.18 -7.76
CA ASN A 218 7.60 -5.55 -8.69
C ASN A 218 8.00 -4.11 -9.05
N PHE A 219 8.66 -3.41 -8.12
CA PHE A 219 9.00 -2.00 -8.22
C PHE A 219 10.44 -1.74 -8.67
N LYS A 220 11.25 -2.80 -8.80
CA LYS A 220 12.59 -2.67 -9.37
C LYS A 220 12.48 -2.42 -10.87
N SER A 221 12.93 -1.26 -11.31
CA SER A 221 13.16 -0.97 -12.73
C SER A 221 14.66 -1.11 -13.00
N THR A 222 15.04 -2.10 -13.81
CA THR A 222 16.40 -2.22 -14.35
C THR A 222 16.34 -1.92 -15.84
N SER A 223 17.43 -1.41 -16.42
CA SER A 223 17.57 -1.15 -17.87
C SER A 223 17.18 -2.33 -18.78
N THR A 224 17.16 -3.56 -18.25
CA THR A 224 16.86 -4.80 -18.98
C THR A 224 15.59 -5.53 -18.51
N SER A 225 14.94 -5.12 -17.41
CA SER A 225 13.76 -5.84 -16.90
C SER A 225 12.80 -4.95 -16.11
N ILE A 226 11.51 -5.07 -16.43
CA ILE A 226 10.41 -4.48 -15.63
C ILE A 226 10.05 -5.48 -14.52
N GLY A 227 9.92 -5.01 -13.28
CA GLY A 227 9.84 -5.85 -12.07
C GLY A 227 8.82 -7.00 -12.09
N VAL A 228 7.68 -6.84 -12.77
CA VAL A 228 6.64 -7.88 -12.87
C VAL A 228 6.75 -8.76 -14.13
N ARG A 229 7.75 -8.57 -15.01
CA ARG A 229 7.86 -9.32 -16.27
C ARG A 229 7.90 -10.83 -16.06
N ALA A 230 8.62 -11.31 -15.06
CA ALA A 230 8.66 -12.73 -14.72
C ALA A 230 7.28 -13.29 -14.30
N GLN A 231 6.48 -12.48 -13.60
CA GLN A 231 5.11 -12.86 -13.22
C GLN A 231 4.18 -12.90 -14.44
N LEU A 232 4.34 -11.97 -15.38
CA LEU A 232 3.61 -11.98 -16.65
C LEU A 232 3.95 -13.21 -17.49
N THR A 233 5.23 -13.59 -17.59
CA THR A 233 5.64 -14.83 -18.26
C THR A 233 5.05 -16.06 -17.60
N THR A 234 5.00 -16.08 -16.26
CA THR A 234 4.37 -17.17 -15.50
C THR A 234 2.86 -17.22 -15.78
N LEU A 235 2.17 -16.08 -15.79
CA LEU A 235 0.75 -15.96 -16.11
C LEU A 235 0.46 -16.48 -17.52
N SER A 236 1.26 -16.08 -18.51
CA SER A 236 1.16 -16.55 -19.90
C SER A 236 1.29 -18.08 -19.98
N THR A 237 2.26 -18.66 -19.28
CA THR A 237 2.47 -20.10 -19.22
C THR A 237 1.29 -20.84 -18.58
N ILE A 238 0.75 -20.30 -17.48
CA ILE A 238 -0.42 -20.87 -16.81
C ILE A 238 -1.63 -20.81 -17.74
N MET A 239 -1.86 -19.67 -18.39
CA MET A 239 -3.02 -19.50 -19.26
C MET A 239 -2.98 -20.41 -20.47
N LYS A 240 -1.80 -20.60 -21.05
CA LYS A 240 -1.58 -21.61 -22.09
C LYS A 240 -1.95 -23.03 -21.65
N SER A 241 -1.85 -23.35 -20.36
CA SER A 241 -2.22 -24.65 -19.81
C SER A 241 -3.69 -24.73 -19.35
N VAL A 242 -4.25 -23.65 -18.79
CA VAL A 242 -5.59 -23.63 -18.18
C VAL A 242 -6.66 -23.37 -19.23
N ASP A 243 -6.46 -22.38 -20.10
CA ASP A 243 -7.34 -22.06 -21.22
C ASP A 243 -6.51 -21.73 -22.48
N PRO A 244 -6.06 -22.78 -23.20
CA PRO A 244 -5.26 -22.61 -24.40
C PRO A 244 -5.96 -21.78 -25.49
N LYS A 245 -7.30 -21.84 -25.57
CA LYS A 245 -8.08 -21.11 -26.58
C LYS A 245 -8.07 -19.61 -26.29
N LEU A 246 -8.22 -19.23 -25.02
CA LEU A 246 -8.11 -17.83 -24.61
C LEU A 246 -6.68 -17.31 -24.84
N HIS A 247 -5.65 -18.11 -24.51
CA HIS A 247 -4.26 -17.74 -24.75
C HIS A 247 -3.99 -17.49 -26.24
N GLU A 248 -4.39 -18.41 -27.13
CA GLU A 248 -4.23 -18.26 -28.58
C GLU A 248 -4.99 -17.02 -29.10
N HIS A 249 -6.20 -16.77 -28.60
CA HIS A 249 -6.96 -15.58 -28.95
C HIS A 249 -6.23 -14.29 -28.56
N LEU A 250 -5.63 -14.25 -27.35
CA LEU A 250 -4.83 -13.10 -26.90
C LEU A 250 -3.55 -12.96 -27.73
N GLU A 251 -2.87 -14.04 -28.08
CA GLU A 251 -1.69 -14.00 -28.97
C GLU A 251 -2.05 -13.42 -30.35
N ASN A 252 -3.20 -13.82 -30.92
CA ASN A 252 -3.69 -13.30 -32.20
C ASN A 252 -4.07 -11.81 -32.18
N LEU A 253 -4.24 -11.22 -30.99
CA LEU A 253 -4.49 -9.80 -30.77
C LEU A 253 -3.24 -9.02 -30.33
N ASP A 254 -2.04 -9.59 -30.50
CA ASP A 254 -0.76 -9.07 -30.00
C ASP A 254 -0.71 -8.89 -28.46
N GLY A 255 -1.59 -9.59 -27.74
CA GLY A 255 -1.75 -9.57 -26.28
C GLY A 255 -1.01 -10.69 -25.54
N GLY A 256 -0.19 -11.49 -26.22
CA GLY A 256 0.48 -12.68 -25.67
C GLY A 256 1.50 -12.43 -24.55
N GLU A 257 1.97 -11.18 -24.39
CA GLU A 257 2.82 -10.76 -23.26
C GLU A 257 2.00 -10.35 -22.01
N TYR A 258 0.67 -10.33 -22.08
CA TYR A 258 -0.24 -10.01 -20.96
C TYR A 258 0.02 -8.64 -20.31
N LEU A 259 0.53 -7.65 -21.05
CA LEU A 259 0.86 -6.33 -20.51
C LEU A 259 -0.34 -5.61 -19.86
N PHE A 260 -1.59 -5.95 -20.22
CA PHE A 260 -2.79 -5.47 -19.54
C PHE A 260 -2.85 -5.86 -18.05
N ALA A 261 -2.23 -6.97 -17.66
CA ALA A 261 -2.15 -7.45 -16.28
C ALA A 261 -1.00 -6.80 -15.49
N PHE A 262 -0.20 -5.93 -16.12
CA PHE A 262 0.95 -5.28 -15.48
C PHE A 262 0.55 -4.56 -14.19
N ARG A 263 -0.44 -3.66 -14.30
CA ARG A 263 -0.95 -2.89 -13.16
C ARG A 263 -1.54 -3.82 -12.11
N MET A 264 -2.28 -4.84 -12.55
CA MET A 264 -2.92 -5.81 -11.67
C MET A 264 -1.89 -6.50 -10.78
N LEU A 265 -0.79 -7.00 -11.34
CA LEU A 265 0.24 -7.68 -10.57
C LEU A 265 1.07 -6.71 -9.72
N MET A 266 1.35 -5.52 -10.25
CA MET A 266 2.19 -4.53 -9.58
C MET A 266 1.58 -4.07 -8.24
N VAL A 267 0.26 -3.82 -8.20
CA VAL A 267 -0.47 -3.41 -6.97
C VAL A 267 -1.41 -4.47 -6.42
N LEU A 268 -1.11 -5.76 -6.64
CA LEU A 268 -1.86 -6.90 -6.08
C LEU A 268 -3.39 -6.80 -6.27
N PHE A 269 -3.81 -6.46 -7.48
CA PHE A 269 -5.18 -6.30 -7.94
C PHE A 269 -5.99 -5.22 -7.22
N ARG A 270 -5.37 -4.36 -6.41
CA ARG A 270 -6.08 -3.30 -5.67
C ARG A 270 -6.99 -2.46 -6.57
N ARG A 271 -6.58 -2.17 -7.80
CA ARG A 271 -7.34 -1.33 -8.75
C ARG A 271 -8.49 -2.07 -9.46
N GLU A 272 -8.59 -3.39 -9.32
CA GLU A 272 -9.56 -4.22 -10.05
C GLU A 272 -10.74 -4.66 -9.17
N PHE A 273 -10.58 -4.57 -7.85
CA PHE A 273 -11.54 -5.04 -6.87
C PHE A 273 -12.01 -3.92 -5.94
N SER A 274 -13.18 -4.13 -5.32
CA SER A 274 -13.64 -3.29 -4.22
C SER A 274 -12.62 -3.35 -3.07
N PHE A 275 -12.68 -2.39 -2.15
CA PHE A 275 -11.80 -2.39 -0.98
C PHE A 275 -11.92 -3.72 -0.21
N VAL A 276 -13.15 -4.17 -0.02
CA VAL A 276 -13.51 -5.37 0.75
C VAL A 276 -13.00 -6.65 0.06
N ASP A 277 -13.21 -6.74 -1.24
CA ASP A 277 -12.70 -7.86 -2.04
C ASP A 277 -11.17 -7.91 -2.04
N THR A 278 -10.50 -6.74 -2.09
CA THR A 278 -9.04 -6.65 -1.98
C THR A 278 -8.56 -7.19 -0.64
N MET A 279 -9.20 -6.78 0.46
CA MET A 279 -8.86 -7.24 1.80
C MET A 279 -8.99 -8.76 1.93
N TYR A 280 -10.08 -9.32 1.40
CA TYR A 280 -10.29 -10.76 1.37
C TYR A 280 -9.20 -11.48 0.55
N LEU A 281 -8.93 -11.00 -0.66
CA LEU A 281 -7.93 -11.57 -1.56
C LEU A 281 -6.54 -11.61 -0.89
N TRP A 282 -6.15 -10.53 -0.22
CA TRP A 282 -4.84 -10.43 0.42
C TRP A 282 -4.74 -11.33 1.65
N GLU A 283 -5.82 -11.46 2.43
CA GLU A 283 -5.89 -12.38 3.57
C GLU A 283 -5.70 -13.83 3.12
N VAL A 284 -6.42 -14.24 2.08
CA VAL A 284 -6.31 -15.59 1.51
C VAL A 284 -4.91 -15.82 0.93
N SER A 285 -4.37 -14.83 0.20
CA SER A 285 -3.05 -14.93 -0.43
C SER A 285 -1.90 -15.01 0.60
N CYS A 286 -2.05 -14.35 1.75
CA CYS A 286 -1.08 -14.44 2.85
C CYS A 286 -1.15 -15.80 3.57
N LEU A 287 -2.31 -16.45 3.57
CA LEU A 287 -2.52 -17.76 4.20
C LEU A 287 -2.10 -18.92 3.29
N ASP A 288 -2.20 -18.77 1.97
CA ASP A 288 -1.82 -19.81 1.02
C ASP A 288 -1.16 -19.24 -0.24
N LYS A 289 0.15 -19.46 -0.36
CA LYS A 289 1.00 -19.02 -1.49
C LYS A 289 0.56 -19.59 -2.85
N LYS A 290 -0.30 -20.62 -2.89
CA LYS A 290 -0.82 -21.23 -4.12
C LYS A 290 -2.11 -20.59 -4.64
N VAL A 291 -2.78 -19.73 -3.86
CA VAL A 291 -4.16 -19.31 -4.17
C VAL A 291 -4.26 -18.22 -5.23
N ILE A 292 -3.28 -17.34 -5.40
CA ILE A 292 -3.35 -16.27 -6.42
C ILE A 292 -3.57 -16.85 -7.84
N ILE A 293 -2.95 -18.00 -8.15
CA ILE A 293 -3.05 -18.66 -9.46
C ILE A 293 -4.43 -19.31 -9.67
N ASN A 294 -4.97 -19.97 -8.64
CA ASN A 294 -6.31 -20.53 -8.70
C ASN A 294 -7.39 -19.44 -8.71
N PHE A 295 -7.14 -18.31 -8.04
CA PHE A 295 -8.06 -17.18 -7.97
C PHE A 295 -8.22 -16.47 -9.32
N ILE A 296 -7.13 -16.27 -10.07
CA ILE A 296 -7.24 -15.76 -11.45
C ILE A 296 -8.04 -16.74 -12.30
N SER A 297 -7.83 -18.05 -12.16
CA SER A 297 -8.59 -19.04 -12.94
C SER A 297 -10.08 -19.05 -12.58
N SER A 298 -10.45 -18.85 -11.31
CA SER A 298 -11.86 -18.84 -10.87
C SER A 298 -12.57 -17.49 -11.02
N ALA A 299 -11.86 -16.39 -11.27
CA ALA A 299 -12.49 -15.08 -11.49
C ALA A 299 -13.01 -14.88 -12.94
N TYR A 300 -12.62 -15.78 -13.86
CA TYR A 300 -13.05 -15.77 -15.27
C TYR A 300 -14.04 -16.91 -15.61
N TYR A 301 -14.49 -17.69 -14.62
CA TYR A 301 -15.59 -18.67 -14.71
C TYR A 301 -16.66 -18.38 -13.67
#